data_AF-A0A370PFA1-F1
#
_entry.id   AF-A0A370PFA1-F1
#
_cell.length_a   1.000
_cell.length_b   1.000
_cell.length_c   1.000
_cell.angle_alpha   90.00
_cell.angle_beta   90.00
_cell.angle_gamma   90.00
#
_symmetry.space_group_name_H-M   'P 1'
#
loop_
_entity.id
_entity.type
_entity.pdbx_description
1 polymer ?
#
loop_
_entity_poly.entity_id
_entity_poly.type
_entity_poly.pdbx_seq_one_letter_code
_entity_poly.pdbx_strand_id
1 'polypeptide(L)'
;MHPYRLRLPFHQPLRQLQSVACCRYYSSGRTSTMNPGSLPDGPSHDAKHPKKLIFAPGDIQTTPEPKITPTETPDPSATATGVTTAPAPISRLAAEALRSNASTPDSVTENEIVSHPARAHQFVSNPPLTISQMHPTNPLHQFHNWFRDPRLLPSSAPETCTLATASMPSGRVSARVVYLKELDERGWVVYSNWGSREGKGGQVFGNHADGEDTLSAMPEPGQDESLQAGLQEGNKWAALTFCWSNLERQVRIEGLVEPLSRDESEMYWRTRERGSQIGAWASWQSKVLWSMEPELLLDRRRKSLDPTLCPQMQVPGDVDATDIDDGRALLEKRVKEMEERFAGVEQIPLPPFWGGVRLVPESVEFWQGRRSRLHDRFRYVRVHKEDGEEGGYIWRIQRLSP
;
A
#
# COMPACT_ATOMS: atom_id res chain seq x y z
N MET A 1 -10.45 58.73 -6.73
CA MET A 1 -10.35 59.58 -5.53
C MET A 1 -11.74 59.84 -4.95
N HIS A 2 -12.16 59.05 -3.97
CA HIS A 2 -13.12 59.39 -2.90
C HIS A 2 -13.10 58.22 -1.91
N PRO A 3 -12.66 58.41 -0.65
CA PRO A 3 -12.53 57.34 0.33
C PRO A 3 -13.73 57.32 1.28
N TYR A 4 -14.26 56.13 1.58
CA TYR A 4 -15.15 55.93 2.72
C TYR A 4 -14.44 55.06 3.77
N ARG A 5 -14.07 55.72 4.88
CA ARG A 5 -13.79 55.15 6.21
C ARG A 5 -15.09 55.13 7.01
N LEU A 6 -15.34 54.06 7.77
CA LEU A 6 -16.09 54.03 9.05
C LEU A 6 -15.87 52.62 9.66
N ARG A 7 -14.89 52.43 10.56
CA ARG A 7 -14.97 52.43 12.04
C ARG A 7 -16.02 51.49 12.66
N LEU A 8 -15.49 50.47 13.35
CA LEU A 8 -16.09 49.58 14.35
C LEU A 8 -16.54 50.33 15.63
N PRO A 9 -17.33 49.65 16.49
CA PRO A 9 -16.94 49.55 17.91
C PRO A 9 -17.13 48.15 18.56
N PHE A 10 -16.05 47.71 19.22
CA PHE A 10 -15.88 47.13 20.58
C PHE A 10 -16.72 45.96 21.18
N HIS A 11 -15.95 44.90 21.57
CA HIS A 11 -15.88 44.09 22.82
C HIS A 11 -17.14 43.43 23.45
N GLN A 12 -17.28 42.08 23.45
CA GLN A 12 -16.71 40.97 24.32
C GLN A 12 -17.82 40.40 25.27
N PRO A 13 -17.76 39.17 25.85
CA PRO A 13 -16.60 38.27 26.05
C PRO A 13 -16.78 36.75 25.75
N LEU A 14 -15.62 36.08 25.84
CA LEU A 14 -15.23 34.67 25.96
C LEU A 14 -16.27 33.62 26.44
N ARG A 15 -16.27 32.46 25.75
CA ARG A 15 -16.28 31.13 26.41
C ARG A 15 -15.24 30.21 25.77
N GLN A 16 -14.38 29.68 26.64
CA GLN A 16 -13.42 28.62 26.39
C GLN A 16 -14.12 27.30 26.06
N LEU A 17 -13.57 26.52 25.13
CA LEU A 17 -13.50 25.06 25.24
C LEU A 17 -12.16 24.62 24.62
N GLN A 18 -11.28 24.16 25.51
CA GLN A 18 -10.00 23.55 25.20
C GLN A 18 -10.22 22.09 24.78
N SER A 19 -9.52 21.65 23.73
CA SER A 19 -8.86 20.34 23.66
C SER A 19 -8.12 20.23 22.33
N VAL A 20 -6.91 20.78 22.28
CA VAL A 20 -5.93 20.51 21.22
C VAL A 20 -5.04 19.40 21.73
N ALA A 21 -5.18 18.19 21.19
CA ALA A 21 -4.25 17.10 21.46
C ALA A 21 -2.99 17.28 20.61
N CYS A 22 -1.86 17.30 21.31
CA CYS A 22 -0.52 17.64 20.88
C CYS A 22 0.11 16.53 19.99
N CYS A 23 0.60 16.89 18.80
CA CYS A 23 1.57 16.07 18.07
C CYS A 23 2.90 16.06 18.83
N ARG A 24 3.34 14.90 19.32
CA ARG A 24 4.68 14.76 19.92
C ARG A 24 5.73 14.71 18.81
N TYR A 25 6.55 15.76 18.74
CA TYR A 25 7.85 15.74 18.09
C TYR A 25 8.84 15.07 19.04
N TYR A 26 9.49 13.98 18.61
CA TYR A 26 10.67 13.47 19.31
C TYR A 26 11.91 14.12 18.70
N SER A 27 12.50 15.10 19.40
CA SER A 27 13.90 15.48 19.21
C SER A 27 14.69 14.87 20.35
N SER A 28 15.55 13.90 20.07
CA SER A 28 16.50 13.37 21.05
C SER A 28 17.61 14.38 21.29
N GLY A 29 17.41 15.33 22.21
CA GLY A 29 18.48 16.17 22.75
C GLY A 29 19.21 15.41 23.86
N ARG A 30 20.42 14.90 23.58
CA ARG A 30 21.34 14.43 24.62
C ARG A 30 22.01 15.64 25.26
N THR A 31 21.79 15.84 26.56
CA THR A 31 22.62 16.69 27.40
C THR A 31 23.92 15.96 27.70
N SER A 32 25.03 16.39 27.08
CA SER A 32 26.38 15.93 27.43
C SER A 32 27.07 17.00 28.26
N THR A 33 27.56 16.58 29.42
CA THR A 33 28.40 17.35 30.35
C THR A 33 29.72 17.74 29.70
N MET A 34 30.08 19.03 29.81
CA MET A 34 31.32 19.60 29.28
C MET A 34 32.58 19.00 29.90
N ASN A 35 33.58 18.74 29.07
CA ASN A 35 34.99 18.65 29.44
C ASN A 35 35.80 19.41 28.36
N PRO A 36 36.69 20.37 28.71
CA PRO A 36 37.35 21.21 27.73
C PRO A 36 38.69 20.60 27.27
N GLY A 37 38.87 20.43 25.94
CA GLY A 37 40.11 19.89 25.40
C GLY A 37 40.18 19.80 23.87
N SER A 38 40.44 20.96 23.24
CA SER A 38 41.28 21.16 22.04
C SER A 38 40.95 20.56 20.64
N LEU A 39 40.96 21.51 19.68
CA LEU A 39 41.23 21.50 18.22
C LEU A 39 40.04 21.47 17.23
N PRO A 40 40.13 22.20 16.09
CA PRO A 40 38.96 22.69 15.35
C PRO A 40 38.44 21.66 14.35
N ASP A 41 37.13 21.39 14.43
CA ASP A 41 36.40 20.59 13.45
C ASP A 41 36.24 21.33 12.12
N GLY A 42 36.53 20.62 11.03
CA GLY A 42 36.08 20.98 9.68
C GLY A 42 34.56 20.91 9.57
N PRO A 43 33.96 21.38 8.45
CA PRO A 43 32.51 21.49 8.35
C PRO A 43 31.87 20.08 8.41
N SER A 44 31.26 19.75 9.54
CA SER A 44 30.41 18.58 9.68
C SER A 44 29.15 18.83 8.84
N HIS A 45 29.04 18.12 7.72
CA HIS A 45 27.75 17.94 7.05
C HIS A 45 26.88 17.10 7.99
N ASP A 46 26.15 17.76 8.89
CA ASP A 46 25.00 17.16 9.56
C ASP A 46 23.99 16.79 8.47
N ALA A 47 24.02 15.54 8.03
CA ALA A 47 23.00 14.95 7.19
C ALA A 47 21.70 14.92 8.02
N LYS A 48 20.95 16.02 8.00
CA LYS A 48 19.61 16.10 8.57
C LYS A 48 18.80 14.96 7.94
N HIS A 49 18.42 13.97 8.75
CA HIS A 49 17.54 12.91 8.30
C HIS A 49 16.29 13.51 7.64
N PRO A 50 15.86 12.98 6.48
CA PRO A 50 14.68 13.49 5.80
C PRO A 50 13.47 13.41 6.73
N LYS A 51 12.57 14.39 6.65
CA LYS A 51 11.36 14.38 7.47
C LYS A 51 10.49 13.19 7.07
N LYS A 52 10.32 12.23 7.96
CA LYS A 52 9.53 11.01 7.73
C LYS A 52 8.10 11.18 8.20
N LEU A 53 7.13 10.85 7.36
CA LEU A 53 5.80 10.43 7.81
C LEU A 53 5.90 8.94 8.05
N ILE A 54 6.19 8.58 9.31
CA ILE A 54 6.34 7.18 9.73
C ILE A 54 4.94 6.57 9.81
N PHE A 55 4.74 5.41 9.16
CA PHE A 55 3.55 4.59 9.34
C PHE A 55 3.97 3.34 10.12
N ALA A 56 4.05 3.46 11.44
CA ALA A 56 4.38 2.31 12.28
C ALA A 56 3.14 1.41 12.44
N PRO A 57 3.29 0.07 12.47
CA PRO A 57 2.25 -0.82 12.98
C PRO A 57 2.04 -0.49 14.46
N GLY A 58 1.02 0.31 14.79
CA GLY A 58 0.78 0.79 16.16
C GLY A 58 0.26 2.23 16.30
N ASP A 59 0.31 3.06 15.24
CA ASP A 59 -0.28 4.41 15.25
C ASP A 59 -1.82 4.43 15.15
N ILE A 60 -2.44 3.25 15.27
CA ILE A 60 -3.89 3.03 15.24
C ILE A 60 -4.35 2.89 16.69
N GLN A 61 -4.92 3.96 17.25
CA GLN A 61 -5.60 3.84 18.53
C GLN A 61 -6.79 2.90 18.38
N THR A 62 -6.82 1.85 19.20
CA THR A 62 -7.99 0.99 19.39
C THR A 62 -9.12 1.84 19.99
N THR A 63 -10.20 2.02 19.23
CA THR A 63 -11.40 2.68 19.75
C THR A 63 -12.04 1.79 20.82
N PRO A 64 -12.36 2.30 22.03
CA PRO A 64 -13.12 1.52 23.00
C PRO A 64 -14.54 1.28 22.48
N GLU A 65 -15.02 0.04 22.65
CA GLU A 65 -16.33 -0.42 22.18
C GLU A 65 -17.49 0.46 22.67
N PRO A 66 -18.44 0.86 21.81
CA PRO A 66 -19.64 1.55 22.25
C PRO A 66 -20.62 0.56 22.90
N LYS A 67 -20.94 0.80 24.19
CA LYS A 67 -22.06 0.15 24.87
C LYS A 67 -23.38 0.52 24.19
N ILE A 68 -24.00 -0.43 23.51
CA ILE A 68 -25.33 -0.29 22.92
C ILE A 68 -26.37 -0.55 24.03
N THR A 69 -27.24 0.43 24.26
CA THR A 69 -28.45 0.28 25.08
C THR A 69 -29.65 0.21 24.11
N PRO A 70 -30.63 -0.70 24.29
CA PRO A 70 -31.72 -0.87 23.32
C PRO A 70 -32.74 0.27 23.45
N THR A 71 -33.24 0.81 22.34
CA THR A 71 -34.41 1.71 22.31
C THR A 71 -35.47 1.14 21.38
N GLU A 72 -36.72 1.31 21.83
CA GLU A 72 -37.95 0.61 21.49
C GLU A 72 -38.48 0.83 20.07
N THR A 73 -39.14 -0.20 19.54
CA THR A 73 -39.93 -0.25 18.32
C THR A 73 -41.33 0.35 18.52
N PRO A 74 -41.91 1.07 17.54
CA PRO A 74 -43.35 1.31 17.48
C PRO A 74 -44.05 0.44 16.41
N ASP A 75 -45.20 -0.10 16.82
CA ASP A 75 -46.15 -0.96 16.11
C ASP A 75 -47.10 -0.14 15.20
N PRO A 76 -47.59 -0.64 14.05
CA PRO A 76 -48.47 0.10 13.15
C PRO A 76 -49.95 -0.36 13.25
N SER A 77 -50.88 0.57 13.46
CA SER A 77 -52.29 0.35 13.10
C SER A 77 -53.06 1.66 12.89
N ALA A 78 -53.82 1.74 11.78
CA ALA A 78 -55.22 2.24 11.68
C ALA A 78 -55.59 2.82 10.30
N THR A 79 -56.31 1.99 9.52
CA THR A 79 -57.61 2.22 8.82
C THR A 79 -57.86 3.31 7.77
N ALA A 80 -58.71 2.91 6.80
CA ALA A 80 -59.10 3.54 5.54
C ALA A 80 -60.54 4.11 5.53
N THR A 81 -60.81 5.01 4.57
CA THR A 81 -62.10 5.36 3.92
C THR A 81 -61.73 6.17 2.66
N GLY A 82 -62.20 6.03 1.41
CA GLY A 82 -63.44 5.54 0.80
C GLY A 82 -64.05 6.69 -0.03
N VAL A 83 -64.31 6.52 -1.34
CA VAL A 83 -65.44 7.10 -2.15
C VAL A 83 -65.25 6.85 -3.67
N THR A 84 -66.39 6.55 -4.30
CA THR A 84 -66.71 5.97 -5.62
C THR A 84 -67.00 7.03 -6.70
N THR A 85 -66.87 6.70 -8.01
CA THR A 85 -67.89 6.87 -9.10
C THR A 85 -67.31 6.71 -10.54
N ALA A 86 -68.11 6.12 -11.45
CA ALA A 86 -67.94 5.94 -12.92
C ALA A 86 -69.30 6.33 -13.61
N PRO A 87 -69.56 6.31 -14.96
CA PRO A 87 -68.75 5.84 -16.12
C PRO A 87 -68.84 6.66 -17.49
N ALA A 88 -67.97 6.30 -18.47
CA ALA A 88 -68.05 6.30 -19.97
C ALA A 88 -68.30 7.62 -20.79
N PRO A 89 -67.94 7.74 -22.12
CA PRO A 89 -67.69 6.70 -23.13
C PRO A 89 -66.47 6.88 -24.09
N ILE A 90 -66.34 5.88 -24.96
CA ILE A 90 -65.27 5.57 -25.93
C ILE A 90 -65.32 6.47 -27.19
N SER A 91 -64.18 7.04 -27.61
CA SER A 91 -63.82 7.15 -29.03
C SER A 91 -62.37 7.55 -29.30
N ARG A 92 -61.67 6.61 -29.96
CA ARG A 92 -60.69 6.82 -31.04
C ARG A 92 -59.59 7.89 -30.85
N LEU A 93 -58.58 7.55 -30.06
CA LEU A 93 -57.17 7.86 -30.35
C LEU A 93 -56.30 6.67 -29.92
N ALA A 94 -56.56 5.51 -30.53
CA ALA A 94 -55.69 4.35 -30.46
C ALA A 94 -54.56 4.53 -31.48
N ALA A 95 -53.56 5.33 -31.15
CA ALA A 95 -52.31 5.42 -31.93
C ALA A 95 -51.07 5.95 -31.17
N GLU A 96 -51.13 6.30 -29.87
CA GLU A 96 -49.98 6.92 -29.18
C GLU A 96 -49.59 6.30 -27.82
N ALA A 97 -50.19 5.19 -27.40
CA ALA A 97 -49.88 4.53 -26.11
C ALA A 97 -48.94 3.32 -26.22
N LEU A 98 -47.91 3.41 -27.07
CA LEU A 98 -46.87 2.39 -27.20
C LEU A 98 -45.49 3.04 -27.12
N ARG A 99 -45.25 3.81 -26.06
CA ARG A 99 -43.92 4.20 -25.54
C ARG A 99 -44.12 4.77 -24.13
N SER A 100 -43.17 4.46 -23.25
CA SER A 100 -43.05 4.90 -21.85
C SER A 100 -43.99 4.24 -20.82
N ASN A 101 -43.80 2.92 -20.60
CA ASN A 101 -43.81 2.38 -19.24
C ASN A 101 -42.37 2.02 -18.85
N ALA A 102 -41.51 3.04 -18.76
CA ALA A 102 -40.27 2.91 -18.02
C ALA A 102 -40.63 3.29 -16.57
N SER A 103 -41.09 2.31 -15.80
CA SER A 103 -41.17 2.47 -14.35
C SER A 103 -39.78 2.86 -13.85
N THR A 104 -39.70 3.98 -13.14
CA THR A 104 -38.49 4.37 -12.41
C THR A 104 -38.09 3.19 -11.52
N PRO A 105 -36.88 2.64 -11.64
CA PRO A 105 -36.49 1.53 -10.78
C PRO A 105 -36.43 2.03 -9.33
N ASP A 106 -37.16 1.36 -8.44
CA ASP A 106 -37.06 1.57 -7.00
C ASP A 106 -35.66 1.17 -6.54
N SER A 107 -35.17 1.79 -5.46
CA SER A 107 -33.81 1.58 -4.90
C SER A 107 -33.44 0.10 -4.67
N VAL A 108 -34.43 -0.76 -4.42
CA VAL A 108 -34.25 -2.21 -4.28
C VAL A 108 -33.93 -2.86 -5.62
N THR A 109 -34.66 -2.53 -6.69
CA THR A 109 -34.36 -3.02 -8.04
C THR A 109 -33.03 -2.48 -8.57
N GLU A 110 -32.64 -1.23 -8.26
CA GLU A 110 -31.31 -0.74 -8.61
C GLU A 110 -30.20 -1.52 -7.88
N ASN A 111 -30.38 -1.84 -6.60
CA ASN A 111 -29.39 -2.61 -5.84
C ASN A 111 -29.25 -4.06 -6.35
N GLU A 112 -30.36 -4.75 -6.65
CA GLU A 112 -30.32 -6.11 -7.21
C GLU A 112 -29.69 -6.15 -8.62
N ILE A 113 -29.90 -5.11 -9.42
CA ILE A 113 -29.31 -4.94 -10.75
C ILE A 113 -27.79 -4.66 -10.68
N VAL A 114 -27.33 -4.02 -9.60
CA VAL A 114 -25.91 -3.73 -9.32
C VAL A 114 -25.17 -4.95 -8.78
N SER A 115 -25.83 -5.83 -8.03
CA SER A 115 -25.20 -6.98 -7.35
C SER A 115 -25.22 -8.29 -8.15
N HIS A 116 -25.62 -8.28 -9.42
CA HIS A 116 -25.74 -9.51 -10.21
C HIS A 116 -24.35 -10.10 -10.55
N PRO A 117 -24.06 -11.37 -10.24
CA PRO A 117 -22.70 -11.96 -10.35
C PRO A 117 -22.16 -12.03 -11.79
N ALA A 118 -23.04 -11.92 -12.80
CA ALA A 118 -22.64 -11.84 -14.21
C ALA A 118 -22.27 -10.42 -14.66
N ARG A 119 -22.35 -9.40 -13.78
CA ARG A 119 -22.07 -8.00 -14.10
C ARG A 119 -20.80 -7.50 -13.42
N ALA A 120 -20.10 -6.60 -14.11
CA ALA A 120 -18.92 -5.95 -13.57
C ALA A 120 -19.29 -5.00 -12.41
N HIS A 121 -18.45 -4.99 -11.36
CA HIS A 121 -18.57 -4.09 -10.21
C HIS A 121 -18.89 -2.66 -10.64
N GLN A 122 -19.85 -2.02 -9.98
CA GLN A 122 -20.32 -0.70 -10.33
C GLN A 122 -19.72 0.36 -9.40
N PHE A 123 -19.15 1.41 -9.97
CA PHE A 123 -18.48 2.46 -9.22
C PHE A 123 -19.44 3.58 -8.82
N VAL A 124 -19.80 3.65 -7.54
CA VAL A 124 -20.83 4.57 -7.02
C VAL A 124 -20.38 5.35 -5.79
N SER A 125 -19.19 5.06 -5.28
CA SER A 125 -18.79 5.46 -3.91
C SER A 125 -18.28 6.88 -3.79
N ASN A 126 -17.89 7.54 -4.88
CA ASN A 126 -17.25 8.85 -4.82
C ASN A 126 -17.91 9.88 -5.75
N PRO A 127 -17.90 11.19 -5.39
CA PRO A 127 -18.20 12.28 -6.32
C PRO A 127 -17.10 12.42 -7.39
N PRO A 128 -17.30 13.19 -8.47
CA PRO A 128 -16.25 13.44 -9.46
C PRO A 128 -14.98 14.01 -8.83
N LEU A 129 -13.82 13.49 -9.23
CA LEU A 129 -12.52 14.04 -8.86
C LEU A 129 -12.19 15.16 -9.85
N THR A 130 -11.93 16.37 -9.34
CA THR A 130 -11.63 17.56 -10.13
C THR A 130 -10.21 18.05 -9.87
N ILE A 131 -9.63 18.80 -10.81
CA ILE A 131 -8.28 19.35 -10.66
C ILE A 131 -8.13 20.22 -9.40
N SER A 132 -9.18 20.90 -8.96
CA SER A 132 -9.19 21.71 -7.74
C SER A 132 -9.03 20.89 -6.45
N GLN A 133 -9.29 19.59 -6.49
CA GLN A 133 -9.10 18.67 -5.36
C GLN A 133 -7.69 18.05 -5.34
N MET A 134 -6.91 18.25 -6.41
CA MET A 134 -5.55 17.72 -6.52
C MET A 134 -4.55 18.70 -5.89
N HIS A 135 -3.61 18.18 -5.10
CA HIS A 135 -2.53 19.00 -4.55
C HIS A 135 -1.68 19.60 -5.70
N PRO A 136 -1.56 20.94 -5.82
CA PRO A 136 -1.11 21.57 -7.06
C PRO A 136 0.35 21.29 -7.44
N THR A 137 1.20 20.95 -6.45
CA THR A 137 2.65 20.89 -6.64
C THR A 137 3.33 19.65 -6.06
N ASN A 138 2.59 18.73 -5.43
CA ASN A 138 3.21 17.63 -4.68
C ASN A 138 2.31 16.39 -4.62
N PRO A 139 2.63 15.32 -5.36
CA PRO A 139 1.85 14.09 -5.35
C PRO A 139 1.97 13.32 -4.04
N LEU A 140 3.03 13.50 -3.25
CA LEU A 140 3.18 12.84 -1.95
C LEU A 140 2.14 13.36 -0.95
N HIS A 141 1.91 14.68 -0.95
CA HIS A 141 0.83 15.27 -0.15
C HIS A 141 -0.55 14.79 -0.62
N GLN A 142 -0.76 14.68 -1.94
CA GLN A 142 -2.00 14.12 -2.48
C GLN A 142 -2.22 12.67 -2.03
N PHE A 143 -1.18 11.83 -2.11
CA PHE A 143 -1.21 10.45 -1.65
C PHE A 143 -1.52 10.37 -0.16
N HIS A 144 -0.81 11.15 0.66
CA HIS A 144 -1.05 11.20 2.11
C HIS A 144 -2.50 11.56 2.45
N ASN A 145 -3.07 12.53 1.74
CA ASN A 145 -4.48 12.91 1.93
C ASN A 145 -5.45 11.76 1.62
N TRP A 146 -5.20 10.98 0.56
CA TRP A 146 -6.01 9.80 0.25
C TRP A 146 -5.75 8.64 1.20
N PHE A 147 -4.51 8.45 1.63
CA PHE A 147 -4.11 7.39 2.55
C PHE A 147 -4.72 7.58 3.95
N ARG A 148 -4.97 8.84 4.35
CA ARG A 148 -5.65 9.18 5.60
C ARG A 148 -7.18 9.25 5.48
N ASP A 149 -7.74 8.81 4.35
CA ASP A 149 -9.20 8.75 4.21
C ASP A 149 -9.77 7.83 5.31
N PRO A 150 -10.69 8.30 6.16
CA PRO A 150 -11.17 7.54 7.32
C PRO A 150 -11.91 6.25 6.95
N ARG A 151 -12.28 6.10 5.68
CA ARG A 151 -12.88 4.87 5.13
C ARG A 151 -11.84 3.76 4.89
N LEU A 152 -10.55 4.09 4.88
CA LEU A 152 -9.46 3.10 4.88
C LEU A 152 -9.25 2.58 6.30
N LEU A 153 -9.99 1.54 6.66
CA LEU A 153 -9.87 0.91 7.96
C LEU A 153 -8.51 0.18 8.05
N PRO A 154 -7.81 0.27 9.18
CA PRO A 154 -6.54 -0.44 9.35
C PRO A 154 -6.61 -1.96 9.17
N SER A 155 -7.77 -2.56 9.50
CA SER A 155 -8.03 -3.99 9.26
C SER A 155 -8.03 -4.38 7.78
N SER A 156 -8.13 -3.42 6.86
CA SER A 156 -8.01 -3.65 5.42
C SER A 156 -6.56 -3.61 4.90
N ALA A 157 -5.58 -3.37 5.79
CA ALA A 157 -4.17 -3.20 5.46
C ALA A 157 -3.96 -2.23 4.27
N PRO A 158 -4.40 -0.96 4.38
CA PRO A 158 -4.37 0.01 3.27
C PRO A 158 -2.97 0.28 2.72
N GLU A 159 -1.92 -0.01 3.48
CA GLU A 159 -0.51 0.03 3.08
C GLU A 159 -0.10 -1.05 2.08
N THR A 160 -0.97 -2.04 1.83
CA THR A 160 -0.75 -3.13 0.89
C THR A 160 -0.65 -2.58 -0.53
N CYS A 161 0.44 -2.90 -1.22
CA CYS A 161 0.66 -2.51 -2.59
C CYS A 161 1.38 -3.59 -3.40
N THR A 162 1.19 -3.55 -4.71
CA THR A 162 1.89 -4.42 -5.64
C THR A 162 3.17 -3.73 -6.11
N LEU A 163 4.32 -4.36 -5.89
CA LEU A 163 5.62 -3.96 -6.43
C LEU A 163 5.90 -4.73 -7.72
N ALA A 164 6.01 -4.01 -8.83
CA ALA A 164 6.45 -4.54 -10.11
C ALA A 164 7.91 -4.13 -10.39
N THR A 165 8.71 -5.09 -10.84
CA THR A 165 10.13 -4.94 -11.23
C THR A 165 10.37 -5.76 -12.50
N ALA A 166 11.42 -5.44 -13.26
CA ALA A 166 11.73 -6.13 -14.51
C ALA A 166 13.20 -6.56 -14.59
N SER A 167 13.43 -7.79 -15.04
CA SER A 167 14.77 -8.34 -15.24
C SER A 167 15.39 -7.87 -16.56
N MET A 168 16.61 -7.34 -16.50
CA MET A 168 17.44 -7.09 -17.67
C MET A 168 18.38 -8.26 -17.95
N PRO A 169 18.75 -8.53 -19.22
CA PRO A 169 18.33 -7.83 -20.43
C PRO A 169 16.95 -8.26 -20.98
N SER A 170 16.34 -9.31 -20.42
CA SER A 170 15.13 -9.93 -21.00
C SER A 170 13.89 -9.03 -21.07
N GLY A 171 13.82 -8.00 -20.21
CA GLY A 171 12.62 -7.20 -19.99
C GLY A 171 11.51 -7.94 -19.25
N ARG A 172 11.75 -9.17 -18.74
CA ARG A 172 10.72 -9.97 -18.08
C ARG A 172 10.26 -9.29 -16.80
N VAL A 173 8.98 -8.95 -16.75
CA VAL A 173 8.33 -8.32 -15.59
C VAL A 173 7.93 -9.38 -14.57
N SER A 174 8.04 -9.02 -13.30
CA SER A 174 7.45 -9.77 -12.19
C SER A 174 6.83 -8.82 -11.18
N ALA A 175 5.78 -9.26 -10.50
CA ALA A 175 5.06 -8.46 -9.53
C ALA A 175 4.73 -9.29 -8.28
N ARG A 176 4.69 -8.63 -7.13
CA ARG A 176 4.33 -9.24 -5.84
C ARG A 176 3.75 -8.20 -4.89
N VAL A 177 3.04 -8.67 -3.87
CA VAL A 177 2.53 -7.83 -2.79
C VAL A 177 3.65 -7.48 -1.81
N VAL A 178 3.71 -6.21 -1.41
CA VAL A 178 4.56 -5.67 -0.34
C VAL A 178 3.72 -4.68 0.49
N TYR A 179 4.31 -4.20 1.59
CA TYR A 179 3.67 -3.19 2.43
C TYR A 179 4.49 -1.90 2.40
N LEU A 180 3.83 -0.78 2.15
CA LEU A 180 4.37 0.55 2.44
C LEU A 180 4.65 0.66 3.95
N LYS A 181 5.79 1.25 4.32
CA LYS A 181 6.14 1.47 5.73
C LYS A 181 6.43 2.92 6.06
N GLU A 182 7.01 3.66 5.13
CA GLU A 182 7.26 5.08 5.31
C GLU A 182 6.94 5.85 4.03
N LEU A 183 6.48 7.08 4.18
CA LEU A 183 6.47 8.08 3.11
C LEU A 183 7.37 9.20 3.62
N ASP A 184 8.48 9.44 2.93
CA ASP A 184 9.32 10.58 3.23
C ASP A 184 9.16 11.67 2.16
N GLU A 185 9.95 12.73 2.25
CA GLU A 185 9.88 13.85 1.32
C GLU A 185 10.31 13.50 -0.11
N ARG A 186 10.97 12.34 -0.30
CA ARG A 186 11.51 11.89 -1.59
C ARG A 186 10.65 10.80 -2.23
N GLY A 187 10.02 9.92 -1.46
CA GLY A 187 9.24 8.82 -2.03
C GLY A 187 8.62 7.83 -1.04
N TRP A 188 8.23 6.67 -1.58
CA TRP A 188 7.56 5.58 -0.87
C TRP A 188 8.57 4.52 -0.46
N VAL A 189 8.61 4.18 0.83
CA VAL A 189 9.60 3.25 1.39
C VAL A 189 8.97 1.90 1.69
N VAL A 190 9.61 0.85 1.19
CA VAL A 190 9.27 -0.55 1.43
C VAL A 190 10.48 -1.31 1.95
N TYR A 191 10.26 -2.25 2.87
CA TYR A 191 11.33 -3.06 3.46
C TYR A 191 11.20 -4.52 3.03
N SER A 192 12.32 -5.14 2.67
CA SER A 192 12.33 -6.53 2.24
C SER A 192 13.72 -7.17 2.31
N ASN A 193 13.80 -8.44 1.93
CA ASN A 193 15.05 -9.05 1.49
C ASN A 193 15.34 -8.60 0.06
N TRP A 194 16.47 -7.93 -0.14
CA TRP A 194 16.94 -7.44 -1.44
C TRP A 194 18.24 -8.10 -1.88
N GLY A 195 18.81 -8.98 -1.05
CA GLY A 195 20.04 -9.70 -1.34
C GLY A 195 19.86 -11.03 -2.10
N SER A 196 18.63 -11.49 -2.30
CA SER A 196 18.38 -12.67 -3.15
C SER A 196 18.71 -12.33 -4.61
N ARG A 197 19.52 -13.20 -5.21
CA ARG A 197 19.86 -13.16 -6.66
C ARG A 197 18.63 -13.52 -7.51
N GLU A 198 17.69 -14.25 -6.93
CA GLU A 198 16.40 -14.56 -7.51
C GLU A 198 15.35 -13.46 -7.24
N GLY A 199 14.48 -13.23 -8.22
CA GLY A 199 13.37 -12.31 -8.05
C GLY A 199 13.82 -10.86 -7.92
N LYS A 200 13.21 -10.12 -6.99
CA LYS A 200 13.26 -8.64 -7.00
C LYS A 200 14.63 -8.05 -6.65
N GLY A 201 15.42 -8.73 -5.80
CA GLY A 201 16.76 -8.27 -5.41
C GLY A 201 17.68 -8.20 -6.62
N GLY A 202 17.93 -9.35 -7.24
CA GLY A 202 18.72 -9.44 -8.47
C GLY A 202 18.14 -8.69 -9.68
N GLN A 203 16.82 -8.50 -9.75
CA GLN A 203 16.23 -7.65 -10.78
C GLN A 203 16.57 -6.17 -10.62
N VAL A 204 16.57 -5.66 -9.38
CA VAL A 204 16.79 -4.24 -9.11
C VAL A 204 18.28 -3.92 -9.04
N PHE A 205 19.06 -4.71 -8.30
CA PHE A 205 20.47 -4.44 -8.00
C PHE A 205 21.45 -5.30 -8.81
N GLY A 206 20.94 -6.18 -9.68
CA GLY A 206 21.78 -7.05 -10.48
C GLY A 206 22.38 -8.20 -9.68
N ASN A 207 23.27 -8.93 -10.33
CA ASN A 207 23.95 -10.08 -9.77
C ASN A 207 25.46 -9.82 -9.83
N HIS A 208 26.08 -9.42 -8.72
CA HIS A 208 27.54 -9.30 -8.68
C HIS A 208 28.20 -10.66 -8.95
N ALA A 209 29.32 -10.65 -9.68
CA ALA A 209 29.95 -11.82 -10.30
C ALA A 209 30.60 -12.81 -9.33
N ASP A 210 30.53 -12.57 -8.02
CA ASP A 210 31.10 -13.44 -7.00
C ASP A 210 30.22 -14.69 -6.89
N GLY A 211 30.64 -15.76 -7.57
CA GLY A 211 29.87 -16.98 -7.83
C GLY A 211 29.56 -17.87 -6.63
N GLU A 212 29.35 -17.31 -5.44
CA GLU A 212 28.85 -18.06 -4.27
C GLU A 212 27.31 -18.02 -4.20
N ASP A 213 26.70 -19.16 -3.88
CA ASP A 213 25.26 -19.38 -3.66
C ASP A 213 24.79 -18.77 -2.32
N THR A 214 25.15 -17.49 -2.08
CA THR A 214 24.89 -16.75 -0.85
C THR A 214 24.09 -15.47 -1.15
N LEU A 215 23.32 -15.03 -0.16
CA LEU A 215 22.60 -13.75 -0.23
C LEU A 215 23.59 -12.59 -0.24
N SER A 216 23.46 -11.70 -1.22
CA SER A 216 24.31 -10.52 -1.34
C SER A 216 23.91 -9.45 -0.32
N ALA A 217 24.87 -8.65 0.13
CA ALA A 217 24.56 -7.49 0.95
C ALA A 217 23.76 -6.46 0.13
N MET A 218 22.91 -5.69 0.80
CA MET A 218 22.29 -4.52 0.18
C MET A 218 23.35 -3.47 -0.18
N PRO A 219 23.25 -2.82 -1.36
CA PRO A 219 24.12 -1.72 -1.70
C PRO A 219 23.83 -0.51 -0.81
N GLU A 220 24.87 0.24 -0.41
CA GLU A 220 24.68 1.51 0.28
C GLU A 220 24.26 2.62 -0.70
N PRO A 221 23.56 3.67 -0.22
CA PRO A 221 23.21 4.83 -1.04
C PRO A 221 24.44 5.41 -1.74
N GLY A 222 24.33 5.65 -3.05
CA GLY A 222 25.41 6.25 -3.86
C GLY A 222 26.51 5.30 -4.33
N GLN A 223 26.60 4.06 -3.81
CA GLN A 223 27.59 3.07 -4.28
C GLN A 223 27.17 2.36 -5.58
N ASP A 224 25.91 2.55 -5.98
CA ASP A 224 25.27 1.96 -7.15
C ASP A 224 25.20 2.97 -8.32
N GLU A 225 26.03 4.03 -8.31
CA GLU A 225 25.98 5.13 -9.28
C GLU A 225 26.59 4.82 -10.67
N SER A 226 26.85 3.56 -11.02
CA SER A 226 27.14 3.21 -12.41
C SER A 226 25.85 3.12 -13.23
N LEU A 227 25.29 4.28 -13.59
CA LEU A 227 24.25 4.38 -14.63
C LEU A 227 24.78 4.09 -16.05
N GLN A 228 26.00 3.57 -16.21
CA GLN A 228 26.72 3.59 -17.49
C GLN A 228 27.51 2.34 -17.88
N ALA A 229 27.47 1.21 -17.14
CA ALA A 229 28.33 0.07 -17.47
C ALA A 229 27.61 -1.29 -17.60
N GLY A 230 26.60 -1.34 -18.46
CA GLY A 230 26.19 -2.58 -19.10
C GLY A 230 25.15 -3.42 -18.36
N LEU A 231 24.49 -4.30 -19.12
CA LEU A 231 23.26 -5.03 -18.80
C LEU A 231 23.36 -6.05 -17.65
N GLN A 232 24.41 -6.00 -16.82
CA GLN A 232 24.64 -6.87 -15.65
C GLN A 232 24.32 -6.17 -14.30
N GLU A 233 24.07 -4.86 -14.30
CA GLU A 233 23.96 -4.00 -13.11
C GLU A 233 22.52 -3.87 -12.54
N GLY A 234 21.58 -4.71 -12.97
CA GLY A 234 20.18 -4.64 -12.52
C GLY A 234 19.35 -3.56 -13.23
N ASN A 235 18.16 -3.28 -12.70
CA ASN A 235 17.21 -2.33 -13.23
C ASN A 235 16.46 -1.62 -12.11
N LYS A 236 16.84 -0.36 -11.85
CA LYS A 236 16.26 0.44 -10.78
C LYS A 236 14.84 0.90 -11.06
N TRP A 237 14.30 0.72 -12.26
CA TRP A 237 12.91 1.06 -12.53
C TRP A 237 11.96 0.08 -11.87
N ALA A 238 11.04 0.62 -11.08
CA ALA A 238 9.97 -0.13 -10.46
C ALA A 238 8.66 0.65 -10.45
N ALA A 239 7.57 -0.07 -10.18
CA ALA A 239 6.27 0.53 -9.97
C ALA A 239 5.61 0.00 -8.70
N LEU A 240 4.94 0.88 -7.95
CA LEU A 240 4.04 0.53 -6.85
C LEU A 240 2.60 0.82 -7.27
N THR A 241 1.68 -0.11 -6.99
CA THR A 241 0.25 0.09 -7.22
C THR A 241 -0.54 -0.21 -5.95
N PHE A 242 -1.27 0.79 -5.47
CA PHE A 242 -2.25 0.68 -4.39
C PHE A 242 -3.64 0.52 -4.99
N CYS A 243 -4.40 -0.48 -4.55
CA CYS A 243 -5.78 -0.69 -4.95
C CYS A 243 -6.67 -0.70 -3.72
N TRP A 244 -7.41 0.39 -3.50
CA TRP A 244 -8.39 0.48 -2.43
C TRP A 244 -9.76 0.23 -3.02
N SER A 245 -10.09 -1.05 -3.21
CA SER A 245 -11.33 -1.51 -3.86
C SER A 245 -12.59 -0.91 -3.21
N ASN A 246 -12.64 -0.90 -1.87
CA ASN A 246 -13.75 -0.32 -1.09
C ASN A 246 -13.90 1.19 -1.30
N LEU A 247 -12.80 1.87 -1.64
CA LEU A 247 -12.82 3.28 -2.00
C LEU A 247 -12.97 3.53 -3.49
N GLU A 248 -12.98 2.50 -4.32
CA GLU A 248 -12.96 2.65 -5.78
C GLU A 248 -11.82 3.59 -6.24
N ARG A 249 -10.66 3.47 -5.59
CA ARG A 249 -9.48 4.29 -5.86
C ARG A 249 -8.27 3.42 -6.12
N GLN A 250 -7.41 3.92 -6.99
CA GLN A 250 -6.11 3.33 -7.26
C GLN A 250 -5.06 4.44 -7.31
N VAL A 251 -3.88 4.16 -6.78
CA VAL A 251 -2.70 5.01 -6.97
C VAL A 251 -1.60 4.18 -7.62
N ARG A 252 -1.01 4.70 -8.70
CA ARG A 252 0.16 4.11 -9.35
C ARG A 252 1.34 5.05 -9.20
N ILE A 253 2.49 4.51 -8.83
CA ILE A 253 3.75 5.23 -8.70
C ILE A 253 4.75 4.51 -9.61
N GLU A 254 5.46 5.25 -10.46
CA GLU A 254 6.50 4.73 -11.33
C GLU A 254 7.76 5.58 -11.13
N GLY A 255 8.92 4.94 -10.95
CA GLY A 255 10.15 5.67 -10.70
C GLY A 255 11.36 4.78 -10.40
N LEU A 256 12.39 5.41 -9.84
CA LEU A 256 13.68 4.78 -9.53
C LEU A 256 13.72 4.29 -8.09
N VAL A 257 14.27 3.09 -7.90
CA VAL A 257 14.54 2.51 -6.59
C VAL A 257 15.90 2.98 -6.08
N GLU A 258 15.92 3.47 -4.85
CA GLU A 258 17.12 3.84 -4.12
C GLU A 258 17.20 3.02 -2.82
N PRO A 259 18.34 2.39 -2.50
CA PRO A 259 18.50 1.78 -1.18
C PRO A 259 18.49 2.85 -0.08
N LEU A 260 17.94 2.52 1.09
CA LEU A 260 18.17 3.30 2.30
C LEU A 260 19.53 2.94 2.90
N SER A 261 20.09 3.87 3.67
CA SER A 261 21.30 3.58 4.45
C SER A 261 21.06 2.44 5.44
N ARG A 262 22.15 1.77 5.84
CA ARG A 262 22.08 0.74 6.88
C ARG A 262 21.44 1.24 8.16
N ASP A 263 21.79 2.46 8.59
CA ASP A 263 21.25 3.07 9.82
C ASP A 263 19.74 3.32 9.73
N GLU A 264 19.25 3.84 8.60
CA GLU A 264 17.81 4.02 8.39
C GLU A 264 17.06 2.68 8.36
N SER A 265 17.69 1.64 7.81
CA SER A 265 17.13 0.29 7.79
C SER A 265 17.09 -0.35 9.18
N GLU A 266 18.14 -0.13 9.97
CA GLU A 266 18.28 -0.61 11.33
C GLU A 266 17.22 0.03 12.26
N MET A 267 16.87 1.29 12.06
CA MET A 267 15.80 1.96 12.81
C MET A 267 14.46 1.24 12.69
N TYR A 268 14.02 0.92 11.47
CA TYR A 268 12.78 0.18 11.26
C TYR A 268 12.93 -1.31 11.64
N TRP A 269 14.09 -1.92 11.41
CA TRP A 269 14.36 -3.30 11.83
C TRP A 269 14.10 -3.53 13.32
N ARG A 270 14.50 -2.57 14.16
CA ARG A 270 14.30 -2.62 15.61
C ARG A 270 12.83 -2.56 16.04
N THR A 271 11.92 -2.05 15.20
CA THR A 271 10.48 -2.03 15.53
C THR A 271 9.78 -3.35 15.19
N ARG A 272 10.45 -4.26 14.47
CA ARG A 272 9.86 -5.55 14.09
C ARG A 272 9.78 -6.48 15.29
N GLU A 273 8.69 -7.23 15.37
CA GLU A 273 8.57 -8.31 16.36
C GLU A 273 9.71 -9.31 16.22
N ARG A 274 10.13 -9.88 17.36
CA ARG A 274 11.27 -10.81 17.41
C ARG A 274 11.11 -12.00 16.45
N GLY A 275 9.92 -12.61 16.40
CA GLY A 275 9.65 -13.71 15.46
C GLY A 275 9.81 -13.29 13.99
N SER A 276 9.44 -12.06 13.66
CA SER A 276 9.65 -11.45 12.35
C SER A 276 11.14 -11.23 12.00
N GLN A 277 11.95 -10.86 13.00
CA GLN A 277 13.40 -10.72 12.85
C GLN A 277 14.07 -12.09 12.62
N ILE A 278 13.68 -13.09 13.41
CA ILE A 278 14.14 -14.49 13.28
C ILE A 278 13.78 -15.05 11.92
N GLY A 279 12.51 -14.91 11.49
CA GLY A 279 12.05 -15.39 10.19
C GLY A 279 12.80 -14.76 9.01
N ALA A 280 13.20 -13.48 9.13
CA ALA A 280 14.01 -12.82 8.11
C ALA A 280 15.45 -13.36 8.03
N TRP A 281 16.05 -13.77 9.15
CA TRP A 281 17.35 -14.46 9.15
C TRP A 281 17.26 -15.90 8.62
N ALA A 282 16.18 -16.61 8.96
CA ALA A 282 15.96 -18.00 8.54
C ALA A 282 15.61 -18.14 7.05
N SER A 283 14.98 -17.12 6.46
CA SER A 283 14.44 -17.18 5.10
C SER A 283 15.45 -16.70 4.04
N TRP A 284 15.84 -17.63 3.17
CA TRP A 284 16.49 -17.31 1.90
C TRP A 284 15.41 -17.05 0.87
N GLN A 285 14.81 -15.86 0.97
CA GLN A 285 13.62 -15.49 0.23
C GLN A 285 13.80 -15.78 -1.27
N SER A 286 12.78 -16.37 -1.90
CA SER A 286 12.73 -16.71 -3.33
C SER A 286 13.65 -17.85 -3.81
N LYS A 287 14.48 -18.44 -2.95
CA LYS A 287 15.21 -19.66 -3.29
C LYS A 287 14.25 -20.86 -3.41
N VAL A 288 14.43 -21.65 -4.46
CA VAL A 288 13.69 -22.91 -4.64
C VAL A 288 14.13 -23.89 -3.57
N LEU A 289 13.18 -24.40 -2.78
CA LEU A 289 13.44 -25.39 -1.72
C LEU A 289 13.18 -26.82 -2.19
N TRP A 290 12.26 -26.96 -3.15
CA TRP A 290 11.82 -28.24 -3.67
C TRP A 290 11.30 -28.06 -5.09
N SER A 291 11.52 -29.08 -5.93
CA SER A 291 11.01 -29.13 -7.29
C SER A 291 10.81 -30.58 -7.70
N MET A 292 9.79 -30.83 -8.51
CA MET A 292 9.51 -32.15 -9.07
C MET A 292 8.83 -32.02 -10.42
N GLU A 293 9.16 -32.92 -11.34
CA GLU A 293 8.45 -33.02 -12.62
C GLU A 293 7.02 -33.56 -12.43
N PRO A 294 6.03 -33.06 -13.20
CA PRO A 294 4.62 -33.43 -13.02
C PRO A 294 4.35 -34.94 -13.08
N GLU A 295 5.04 -35.68 -13.96
CA GLU A 295 4.86 -37.13 -14.11
C GLU A 295 5.25 -37.89 -12.84
N LEU A 296 6.39 -37.52 -12.24
CA LEU A 296 6.88 -38.11 -10.99
C LEU A 296 5.97 -37.75 -9.80
N LEU A 297 5.42 -36.53 -9.80
CA LEU A 297 4.47 -36.09 -8.77
C LEU A 297 3.19 -36.93 -8.81
N LEU A 298 2.67 -37.23 -10.00
CA LEU A 298 1.47 -38.05 -10.16
C LEU A 298 1.68 -39.48 -9.66
N ASP A 299 2.82 -40.09 -9.97
CA ASP A 299 3.15 -41.44 -9.49
C ASP A 299 3.35 -41.49 -7.98
N ARG A 300 3.91 -40.44 -7.39
CA ARG A 300 4.08 -40.33 -5.94
C ARG A 300 2.74 -40.08 -5.23
N ARG A 301 1.88 -39.22 -5.79
CA ARG A 301 0.52 -38.98 -5.30
C ARG A 301 -0.36 -40.24 -5.41
N ARG A 302 -0.24 -41.04 -6.47
CA ARG A 302 -0.94 -42.34 -6.59
C ARG A 302 -0.51 -43.33 -5.51
N LYS A 303 0.71 -43.22 -4.99
CA LYS A 303 1.22 -44.04 -3.88
C LYS A 303 0.81 -43.51 -2.51
N SER A 304 0.57 -42.20 -2.37
CA SER A 304 0.11 -41.60 -1.11
C SER A 304 -1.42 -41.60 -0.94
N LEU A 305 -2.17 -41.61 -2.04
CA LEU A 305 -3.64 -41.74 -2.05
C LEU A 305 -4.04 -43.16 -2.45
N ASP A 306 -4.18 -44.08 -1.50
CA ASP A 306 -4.81 -45.38 -1.77
C ASP A 306 -6.31 -45.18 -2.10
N PRO A 307 -6.78 -45.55 -3.31
CA PRO A 307 -8.16 -45.34 -3.73
C PRO A 307 -9.18 -46.21 -2.96
N THR A 308 -8.75 -47.16 -2.13
CA THR A 308 -9.64 -47.95 -1.26
C THR A 308 -10.02 -47.23 0.04
N LEU A 309 -9.34 -46.13 0.39
CA LEU A 309 -9.56 -45.40 1.66
C LEU A 309 -10.43 -44.14 1.56
N CYS A 310 -10.80 -43.67 0.36
CA CYS A 310 -11.44 -42.35 0.21
C CYS A 310 -12.65 -42.32 -0.75
N PRO A 311 -13.85 -42.80 -0.33
CA PRO A 311 -15.09 -42.55 -1.09
C PRO A 311 -15.65 -41.14 -0.85
N GLN A 312 -15.21 -40.45 0.20
CA GLN A 312 -15.70 -39.13 0.61
C GLN A 312 -14.51 -38.32 1.12
N MET A 313 -14.27 -37.15 0.54
CA MET A 313 -13.20 -36.22 0.91
C MET A 313 -13.14 -36.00 2.44
N GLN A 314 -12.25 -36.71 3.12
CA GLN A 314 -11.79 -36.39 4.45
C GLN A 314 -10.26 -36.28 4.34
N VAL A 315 -9.74 -35.09 4.65
CA VAL A 315 -8.30 -34.88 4.80
C VAL A 315 -7.81 -35.90 5.85
N PRO A 316 -6.81 -36.75 5.55
CA PRO A 316 -6.30 -37.70 6.53
C PRO A 316 -5.93 -36.97 7.83
N GLY A 317 -6.24 -37.57 8.98
CA GLY A 317 -5.98 -36.93 10.29
C GLY A 317 -4.51 -36.66 10.59
N ASP A 318 -3.59 -37.24 9.82
CA ASP A 318 -2.15 -37.02 9.88
C ASP A 318 -1.61 -36.79 8.45
N VAL A 319 -1.82 -35.56 7.96
CA VAL A 319 -1.30 -35.12 6.65
C VAL A 319 0.23 -35.19 6.64
N ASP A 320 0.88 -34.84 7.75
CA ASP A 320 2.34 -34.73 7.85
C ASP A 320 3.06 -36.08 7.69
N ALA A 321 2.46 -37.19 8.14
CA ALA A 321 3.06 -38.52 7.99
C ALA A 321 2.94 -39.13 6.58
N THR A 322 2.02 -38.62 5.75
CA THR A 322 1.69 -39.21 4.43
C THR A 322 1.99 -38.28 3.26
N ASP A 323 2.27 -37.02 3.51
CA ASP A 323 2.56 -36.03 2.48
C ASP A 323 4.03 -36.08 2.00
N ILE A 324 4.25 -35.52 0.83
CA ILE A 324 5.58 -35.38 0.24
C ILE A 324 6.23 -34.15 0.87
N ASP A 325 7.37 -34.31 1.54
CA ASP A 325 8.13 -33.14 2.02
C ASP A 325 8.52 -32.24 0.84
N ASP A 326 7.93 -31.05 0.84
CA ASP A 326 8.07 -29.98 -0.16
C ASP A 326 9.02 -28.86 0.32
N GLY A 327 9.75 -29.10 1.41
CA GLY A 327 10.67 -28.14 2.03
C GLY A 327 10.09 -27.43 3.25
N ARG A 328 8.85 -27.73 3.68
CA ARG A 328 8.28 -27.22 4.95
C ARG A 328 9.18 -27.53 6.15
N ALA A 329 9.61 -28.79 6.29
CA ALA A 329 10.45 -29.22 7.41
C ALA A 329 11.81 -28.48 7.43
N LEU A 330 12.37 -28.18 6.25
CA LEU A 330 13.59 -27.38 6.12
C LEU A 330 13.39 -25.93 6.62
N LEU A 331 12.24 -25.32 6.31
CA LEU A 331 11.93 -23.96 6.79
C LEU A 331 11.83 -23.92 8.32
N GLU A 332 11.11 -24.86 8.92
CA GLU A 332 10.95 -24.96 10.37
C GLU A 332 12.28 -25.22 11.07
N LYS A 333 13.10 -26.11 10.51
CA LYS A 333 14.46 -26.35 10.99
C LYS A 333 15.29 -25.06 11.00
N ARG A 334 15.27 -24.28 9.91
CA ARG A 334 16.02 -23.00 9.83
C ARG A 334 15.52 -21.96 10.82
N VAL A 335 14.21 -21.91 11.07
CA VAL A 335 13.65 -21.02 12.11
C VAL A 335 14.19 -21.42 13.48
N LYS A 336 14.12 -22.72 13.82
CA LYS A 336 14.63 -23.24 15.09
C LYS A 336 16.13 -22.98 15.26
N GLU A 337 16.93 -23.19 14.22
CA GLU A 337 18.37 -22.86 14.23
C GLU A 337 18.62 -21.37 14.54
N MET A 338 17.81 -20.46 13.99
CA MET A 338 17.93 -19.02 14.27
C MET A 338 17.40 -18.65 15.66
N GLU A 339 16.35 -19.32 16.15
CA GLU A 339 15.88 -19.17 17.54
C GLU A 339 16.97 -19.57 18.54
N GLU A 340 17.61 -20.72 18.33
CA GLU A 340 18.73 -21.20 19.14
C GLU A 340 19.92 -20.24 19.07
N ARG A 341 20.30 -19.83 17.86
CA ARG A 341 21.39 -18.87 17.63
C ARG A 341 21.17 -17.55 18.38
N PHE A 342 19.93 -17.08 18.47
CA PHE A 342 19.61 -15.79 19.06
C PHE A 342 18.96 -15.88 20.45
N ALA A 343 18.89 -17.06 21.10
CA ALA A 343 18.16 -17.25 22.36
C ALA A 343 18.56 -16.26 23.49
N GLY A 344 19.82 -15.85 23.55
CA GLY A 344 20.34 -14.86 24.52
C GLY A 344 20.59 -13.46 23.96
N VAL A 345 20.26 -13.20 22.69
CA VAL A 345 20.56 -11.93 22.02
C VAL A 345 19.35 -11.00 22.14
N GLU A 346 19.43 -10.00 23.00
CA GLU A 346 18.35 -9.04 23.22
C GLU A 346 17.94 -8.32 21.92
N GLN A 347 18.91 -7.75 21.21
CA GLN A 347 18.71 -7.07 19.94
C GLN A 347 19.32 -7.88 18.79
N ILE A 348 18.47 -8.56 18.01
CA ILE A 348 18.91 -9.31 16.83
C ILE A 348 19.44 -8.31 15.80
N PRO A 349 20.67 -8.46 15.29
CA PRO A 349 21.24 -7.54 14.32
C PRO A 349 20.47 -7.57 12.99
N LEU A 350 20.51 -6.46 12.27
CA LEU A 350 19.99 -6.36 10.91
C LEU A 350 20.78 -7.29 9.95
N PRO A 351 20.13 -8.23 9.23
CA PRO A 351 20.79 -9.03 8.22
C PRO A 351 21.37 -8.17 7.09
N PRO A 352 22.56 -8.50 6.53
CA PRO A 352 23.17 -7.70 5.47
C PRO A 352 22.36 -7.63 4.18
N PHE A 353 21.53 -8.63 3.90
CA PHE A 353 20.67 -8.73 2.71
C PHE A 353 19.27 -8.14 2.89
N TRP A 354 18.96 -7.61 4.08
CA TRP A 354 17.64 -7.06 4.41
C TRP A 354 17.77 -5.55 4.61
N GLY A 355 16.80 -4.80 4.11
CA GLY A 355 16.79 -3.35 4.26
C GLY A 355 15.61 -2.69 3.60
N GLY A 356 15.57 -1.37 3.72
CA GLY A 356 14.61 -0.52 3.07
C GLY A 356 15.08 -0.11 1.69
N VAL A 357 14.14 0.03 0.76
CA VAL A 357 14.34 0.81 -0.46
C VAL A 357 13.24 1.86 -0.58
N ARG A 358 13.59 2.97 -1.22
CA ARG A 358 12.71 4.08 -1.54
C ARG A 358 12.41 4.07 -3.03
N LEU A 359 11.14 4.13 -3.40
CA LEU A 359 10.72 4.45 -4.76
C LEU A 359 10.60 5.97 -4.91
N VAL A 360 11.57 6.57 -5.60
CA VAL A 360 11.57 7.98 -5.96
C VAL A 360 10.75 8.16 -7.25
N PRO A 361 9.63 8.90 -7.21
CA PRO A 361 8.65 8.92 -8.30
C PRO A 361 9.12 9.75 -9.50
N GLU A 362 9.00 9.20 -10.70
CA GLU A 362 9.02 9.97 -11.95
C GLU A 362 7.60 10.30 -12.43
N SER A 363 6.63 9.42 -12.10
CA SER A 363 5.22 9.71 -12.29
C SER A 363 4.35 9.12 -11.18
N VAL A 364 3.22 9.78 -10.92
CA VAL A 364 2.20 9.32 -9.96
C VAL A 364 0.80 9.52 -10.55
N GLU A 365 0.03 8.45 -10.70
CA GLU A 365 -1.34 8.49 -11.19
C GLU A 365 -2.33 8.23 -10.05
N PHE A 366 -3.34 9.10 -9.96
CA PHE A 366 -4.51 8.97 -9.10
C PHE A 366 -5.71 8.64 -9.98
N TRP A 367 -6.28 7.46 -9.75
CA TRP A 367 -7.45 6.96 -10.46
C TRP A 367 -8.63 6.85 -9.49
N GLN A 368 -9.82 7.26 -9.94
CA GLN A 368 -11.06 7.14 -9.19
C GLN A 368 -12.21 6.61 -10.06
N GLY A 369 -12.89 5.60 -9.55
CA GLY A 369 -14.06 4.96 -10.16
C GLY A 369 -15.22 5.92 -10.39
N ARG A 370 -15.95 5.73 -11.50
CA ARG A 370 -17.14 6.52 -11.88
C ARG A 370 -18.20 5.60 -12.48
N ARG A 371 -19.48 5.90 -12.21
CA ARG A 371 -20.62 5.06 -12.65
C ARG A 371 -20.65 4.85 -14.16
N SER A 372 -20.30 5.88 -14.92
CA SER A 372 -20.29 5.88 -16.39
C SER A 372 -19.12 5.11 -17.03
N ARG A 373 -18.19 4.57 -16.24
CA ARG A 373 -16.88 4.05 -16.70
C ARG A 373 -15.94 5.13 -17.27
N LEU A 374 -16.38 6.39 -17.31
CA LEU A 374 -15.51 7.52 -17.58
C LEU A 374 -14.80 7.93 -16.28
N HIS A 375 -13.81 7.12 -15.91
CA HIS A 375 -13.02 7.28 -14.69
C HIS A 375 -12.24 8.59 -14.66
N ASP A 376 -12.08 9.14 -13.46
CA ASP A 376 -11.23 10.31 -13.26
C ASP A 376 -9.79 9.86 -13.07
N ARG A 377 -8.91 10.32 -13.96
CA ARG A 377 -7.49 9.96 -13.96
C ARG A 377 -6.63 11.22 -14.00
N PHE A 378 -5.87 11.47 -12.94
CA PHE A 378 -4.89 12.56 -12.90
C PHE A 378 -3.49 11.99 -12.69
N ARG A 379 -2.57 12.35 -13.59
CA ARG A 379 -1.17 11.94 -13.53
C ARG A 379 -0.27 13.14 -13.27
N TYR A 380 0.55 13.04 -12.24
CA TYR A 380 1.71 13.88 -12.00
C TYR A 380 2.89 13.31 -12.77
N VAL A 381 3.61 14.16 -13.50
CA VAL A 381 4.84 13.81 -14.21
C VAL A 381 5.93 14.77 -13.75
N ARG A 382 7.08 14.23 -13.35
CA ARG A 382 8.25 15.01 -12.96
C ARG A 382 8.83 15.69 -14.20
N VAL A 383 9.11 16.98 -14.10
CA VAL A 383 9.74 17.78 -15.15
C VAL A 383 10.98 18.42 -14.57
N HIS A 384 12.15 17.96 -15.00
CA HIS A 384 13.44 18.52 -14.60
C HIS A 384 13.64 19.90 -15.24
N LYS A 385 14.21 20.84 -14.48
CA LYS A 385 14.69 22.12 -15.02
C LYS A 385 15.94 21.88 -15.85
N GLU A 386 16.15 22.65 -16.91
CA GLU A 386 17.38 22.60 -17.71
C GLU A 386 18.60 23.06 -16.91
N ASP A 387 19.77 22.51 -17.23
CA ASP A 387 21.04 22.66 -16.51
C ASP A 387 21.48 24.14 -16.40
N GLY A 388 21.31 24.72 -15.20
CA GLY A 388 21.72 26.11 -14.91
C GLY A 388 21.32 26.62 -13.53
N GLU A 389 20.32 26.01 -12.90
CA GLU A 389 19.95 26.21 -11.49
C GLU A 389 19.97 24.85 -10.79
N GLU A 390 20.65 24.72 -9.65
CA GLU A 390 20.81 23.48 -8.86
C GLU A 390 19.59 22.52 -8.96
N GLY A 391 19.73 21.43 -9.73
CA GLY A 391 19.02 20.15 -9.62
C GLY A 391 17.51 20.16 -9.29
N GLY A 392 16.74 21.16 -9.72
CA GLY A 392 15.32 21.28 -9.37
C GLY A 392 14.37 20.60 -10.36
N TYR A 393 13.24 20.09 -9.86
CA TYR A 393 12.13 19.63 -10.71
C TYR A 393 10.81 20.28 -10.29
N ILE A 394 9.87 20.33 -11.23
CA ILE A 394 8.46 20.66 -10.96
C ILE A 394 7.56 19.48 -11.31
N TRP A 395 6.35 19.48 -10.77
CA TRP A 395 5.34 18.50 -11.15
C TRP A 395 4.35 19.10 -12.15
N ARG A 396 4.17 18.42 -13.28
CA ARG A 396 3.11 18.72 -14.24
C ARG A 396 1.93 17.78 -14.01
N ILE A 397 0.72 18.31 -13.89
CA ILE A 397 -0.51 17.51 -13.74
C ILE A 397 -1.20 17.38 -15.10
N GLN A 398 -1.62 16.16 -15.45
CA GLN A 398 -2.34 15.82 -16.67
C GLN A 398 -3.61 15.06 -16.34
N ARG A 399 -4.70 15.32 -17.06
CA ARG A 399 -5.89 14.43 -17.06
C ARG A 399 -5.73 13.38 -18.14
N LEU A 400 -5.94 12.12 -17.82
CA LEU A 400 -5.89 11.02 -18.78
C LEU A 400 -7.29 10.57 -19.17
N SER A 401 -7.44 10.08 -20.40
CA SER A 401 -8.66 9.34 -20.79
C SER A 401 -8.76 8.07 -19.95
N PRO A 402 -9.98 7.68 -19.50
CA PRO A 402 -10.23 6.40 -18.86
C PRO A 402 -9.80 5.22 -19.73
#